data_AF-A0A2S9GNJ7-F1
#
_entry.id   AF-A0A2S9GNJ7-F1
#
_cell.length_a   1.000
_cell.length_b   1.000
_cell.length_c   1.000
_cell.angle_alpha   90.00
_cell.angle_beta   90.00
_cell.angle_gamma   90.00
#
_symmetry.space_group_name_H-M   'P 1'
#
loop_
_entity.id
_entity.type
_entity.pdbx_description
1 polymer ?
#
loop_
_entity_poly.entity_id
_entity_poly.type
_entity_poly.pdbx_seq_one_letter_code
_entity_poly.pdbx_strand_id
1 'polypeptide(L)' 'PDPEIHPDVARKYAAVVATGRSDFPNQINNVLAFPGVFRGALDAGARRITEKMKVAAAEAIFSVVGDDLAVDHIVPSA' A
#
# COMPACT_ATOMS: atom_id res chain seq x y z
N PRO A 1 -0.21 6.84 -15.05
CA PRO A 1 -0.74 8.15 -14.60
C PRO A 1 0.45 9.07 -14.27
N ASP A 2 0.28 10.38 -14.42
CA ASP A 2 1.34 11.35 -14.11
C ASP A 2 1.31 11.71 -12.61
N PRO A 3 2.37 11.45 -11.83
CA PRO A 3 2.42 11.81 -10.42
C PRO A 3 2.61 13.31 -10.23
N GLU A 4 2.31 13.81 -9.04
CA GLU A 4 2.47 15.22 -8.65
C GLU A 4 3.93 15.71 -8.78
N ILE A 5 4.89 14.79 -8.63
CA ILE A 5 6.31 15.01 -8.87
C ILE A 5 6.92 13.75 -9.48
N HIS A 6 7.79 13.90 -10.48
CA HIS A 6 8.46 12.75 -11.07
C HIS A 6 9.35 12.04 -10.02
N PRO A 7 9.33 10.70 -9.90
CA PRO A 7 10.02 10.00 -8.82
C PRO A 7 11.52 10.26 -8.78
N ASP A 8 12.17 10.36 -9.94
CA ASP A 8 13.60 10.66 -10.04
C ASP A 8 13.96 12.06 -9.53
N VAL A 9 13.03 13.02 -9.58
CA VAL A 9 13.22 14.34 -9.00
C VAL A 9 13.01 14.28 -7.50
N ALA A 10 11.94 13.61 -7.04
CA ALA A 10 11.63 13.47 -5.63
C ALA A 10 12.73 12.74 -4.84
N ARG A 11 13.33 11.68 -5.40
CA ARG A 11 14.42 10.90 -4.77
C ARG A 11 15.67 11.71 -4.45
N LYS A 12 15.86 12.88 -5.08
CA LYS A 12 16.97 13.78 -4.75
C LYS A 12 16.79 14.47 -3.40
N TYR A 13 15.56 14.53 -2.90
CA TYR A 13 15.17 15.29 -1.71
C TYR A 13 14.45 14.44 -0.64
N ALA A 14 13.93 13.25 -1.00
CA ALA A 14 13.19 12.37 -0.10
C ALA A 14 13.87 11.00 0.02
N ALA A 15 13.93 10.49 1.25
CA ALA A 15 14.52 9.17 1.54
C ALA A 15 13.65 8.00 1.04
N VAL A 16 12.33 8.19 1.02
CA VAL A 16 11.35 7.21 0.54
C VAL A 16 10.43 7.92 -0.45
N VAL A 17 10.22 7.28 -1.60
CA VAL A 17 9.33 7.76 -2.66
C VAL A 17 8.43 6.60 -3.07
N ALA A 18 7.14 6.87 -3.17
CA ALA A 18 6.10 5.92 -3.55
C ALA A 18 5.13 6.59 -4.53
N THR A 19 4.57 5.82 -5.47
CA THR A 19 3.64 6.35 -6.48
C THR A 19 2.60 5.31 -6.88
N GLY A 20 1.59 5.71 -7.67
CA GLY A 20 0.67 4.74 -8.30
C GLY A 20 1.24 4.01 -9.53
N ARG A 21 2.44 4.36 -10.00
CA ARG A 21 3.05 3.80 -11.20
C ARG A 21 3.80 2.50 -10.90
N SER A 22 3.65 1.51 -11.79
CA SER A 22 4.28 0.18 -11.65
C SER A 22 5.72 0.12 -12.13
N ASP A 23 6.19 1.12 -12.85
CA ASP A 23 7.58 1.21 -13.34
C ASP A 23 8.55 1.80 -12.30
N PHE A 24 8.07 2.08 -11.08
CA PHE A 24 8.89 2.55 -9.96
C PHE A 24 8.69 1.68 -8.71
N PRO A 25 9.71 1.58 -7.84
CA PRO A 25 9.55 0.94 -6.52
C PRO A 25 8.46 1.61 -5.68
N ASN A 26 7.96 0.89 -4.67
CA ASN A 26 6.90 1.34 -3.77
C ASN A 26 5.61 1.74 -4.52
N GLN A 27 5.08 0.86 -5.36
CA GLN A 27 3.80 1.11 -6.02
C GLN A 27 2.64 1.03 -5.02
N ILE A 28 1.95 2.15 -4.80
CA ILE A 28 0.72 2.20 -4.01
C ILE A 28 -0.48 1.94 -4.92
N ASN A 29 -1.12 0.79 -4.73
CA ASN A 29 -2.26 0.38 -5.52
C ASN A 29 -3.38 -0.20 -4.65
N ASN A 30 -4.63 0.12 -4.98
CA ASN A 30 -5.83 -0.40 -4.33
C ASN A 30 -5.92 -1.93 -4.39
N VAL A 31 -5.25 -2.56 -5.37
CA VAL A 31 -5.12 -4.02 -5.48
C VAL A 31 -4.61 -4.68 -4.21
N LEU A 32 -3.77 -3.98 -3.44
CA LEU A 32 -3.25 -4.47 -2.16
C LEU A 32 -4.34 -4.58 -1.09
N ALA A 33 -5.40 -3.78 -1.18
CA ALA A 33 -6.40 -3.64 -0.12
C ALA A 33 -7.75 -4.27 -0.46
N PHE A 34 -8.28 -4.05 -1.67
CA PHE A 34 -9.67 -4.42 -1.98
C PHE A 34 -9.97 -5.91 -1.72
N PRO A 35 -9.15 -6.89 -2.15
CA PRO A 35 -9.53 -8.29 -2.01
C PRO A 35 -9.64 -8.69 -0.54
N GLY A 36 -8.63 -8.32 0.26
CA GLY A 36 -8.57 -8.66 1.69
C GLY A 36 -9.64 -7.94 2.52
N VAL A 37 -9.83 -6.63 2.29
CA VAL A 37 -10.84 -5.83 3.02
C VAL A 37 -12.25 -6.38 2.77
N PHE A 38 -12.61 -6.63 1.51
CA PHE A 38 -13.94 -7.15 1.20
C PHE A 38 -14.11 -8.60 1.65
N ARG A 39 -13.07 -9.44 1.52
CA ARG A 39 -13.14 -10.81 2.03
C ARG A 39 -13.39 -10.83 3.54
N GLY A 40 -12.60 -10.09 4.32
CA GLY A 40 -12.78 -10.02 5.76
C GLY A 40 -14.13 -9.43 6.19
N ALA A 41 -14.63 -8.44 5.44
CA ALA A 41 -15.96 -7.87 5.70
C ALA A 41 -17.09 -8.87 5.42
N LEU A 42 -17.01 -9.63 4.33
CA LEU A 42 -17.98 -10.66 3.97
C LEU A 42 -17.96 -11.80 4.99
N ASP A 43 -16.78 -12.29 5.37
CA ASP A 43 -16.61 -13.36 6.34
C ASP A 43 -17.16 -12.98 7.73
N ALA A 44 -17.03 -11.71 8.11
CA ALA A 44 -17.55 -11.18 9.38
C ALA A 44 -19.04 -10.79 9.34
N GLY A 45 -19.71 -10.88 8.18
CA GLY A 45 -21.08 -10.38 8.00
C GLY A 45 -21.21 -8.87 8.26
N ALA A 46 -20.15 -8.10 8.01
CA ALA A 46 -20.09 -6.68 8.33
C ALA A 46 -21.03 -5.87 7.42
N ARG A 47 -21.86 -5.02 8.01
CA ARG A 47 -22.79 -4.15 7.27
C ARG A 47 -22.13 -2.89 6.69
N ARG A 48 -20.90 -2.58 7.11
CA ARG A 48 -20.13 -1.42 6.68
C ARG A 48 -18.65 -1.65 6.95
N ILE A 49 -17.79 -1.02 6.14
CA ILE A 49 -16.36 -0.92 6.44
C ILE A 49 -16.16 0.21 7.45
N THR A 50 -15.51 -0.11 8.56
CA THR A 50 -15.21 0.86 9.63
C THR A 50 -13.78 1.39 9.50
N GLU A 51 -13.48 2.53 10.13
CA GLU A 51 -12.09 3.04 10.18
C GLU A 51 -11.14 2.03 10.83
N LYS A 52 -11.59 1.29 11.86
CA LYS A 52 -10.79 0.22 12.47
C LYS A 52 -10.45 -0.90 11.49
N MET A 53 -11.39 -1.27 10.60
CA MET A 53 -11.12 -2.26 9.55
C MET A 53 -10.11 -1.75 8.53
N LYS A 54 -10.13 -0.45 8.21
CA LYS A 54 -9.14 0.16 7.30
C LYS A 54 -7.74 0.15 7.93
N VAL A 55 -7.63 0.52 9.20
CA VAL A 55 -6.35 0.46 9.94
C VAL A 55 -5.84 -0.97 10.03
N ALA A 56 -6.71 -1.93 10.39
CA ALA A 56 -6.34 -3.35 10.43
C ALA A 56 -5.87 -3.89 9.07
N ALA A 57 -6.50 -3.46 7.97
CA ALA A 57 -6.04 -3.82 6.63
C ALA A 57 -4.68 -3.21 6.30
N ALA A 58 -4.43 -1.96 6.68
CA ALA A 58 -3.13 -1.32 6.49
C ALA A 58 -2.02 -2.03 7.30
N GLU A 59 -2.28 -2.38 8.56
CA GLU A 59 -1.37 -3.17 9.40
C GLU A 59 -1.11 -4.56 8.81
N ALA A 60 -2.15 -5.23 8.30
CA ALA A 60 -2.00 -6.52 7.64
C ALA A 60 -1.15 -6.43 6.37
N ILE A 61 -1.37 -5.42 5.52
CA ILE A 61 -0.54 -5.19 4.32
C ILE A 61 0.92 -4.93 4.72
N PHE A 62 1.16 -4.08 5.73
CA PHE A 62 2.51 -3.81 6.22
C PHE A 62 3.19 -5.07 6.76
N SER A 63 2.45 -5.94 7.46
CA SER A 63 3.01 -7.18 8.02
C SER A 63 3.56 -8.16 6.99
N VAL A 64 3.13 -8.05 5.72
CA VAL A 64 3.64 -8.88 4.62
C VAL A 64 5.06 -8.48 4.22
N VAL A 65 5.44 -7.21 4.39
CA VAL A 65 6.82 -6.74 4.11
C VAL A 65 7.80 -7.33 5.13
N GLY A 66 7.39 -7.41 6.39
CA GLY A 66 8.17 -8.05 7.45
C GLY A 66 9.59 -7.50 7.57
N ASP A 67 10.57 -8.40 7.58
CA ASP A 67 11.99 -8.09 7.74
C ASP A 67 12.63 -7.55 6.44
N ASP A 68 11.94 -7.62 5.30
CA ASP A 68 12.42 -7.13 4.00
C ASP A 68 12.21 -5.62 3.82
N LEU A 69 11.93 -4.90 4.90
CA LEU A 69 11.67 -3.46 4.90
C LEU A 69 12.90 -2.69 4.42
N ALA A 70 12.75 -1.99 3.31
CA ALA A 70 13.79 -1.13 2.74
C ALA A 70 13.20 0.18 2.21
N VAL A 71 14.06 1.16 1.92
CA VAL A 71 13.64 2.48 1.40
C VAL A 71 12.88 2.39 0.06
N ASP A 72 13.15 1.36 -0.72
CA ASP A 72 12.53 1.01 -1.99
C ASP A 72 11.57 -0.19 -1.89
N HIS A 73 11.32 -0.69 -0.68
CA HIS A 73 10.40 -1.79 -0.41
C HIS A 73 9.63 -1.55 0.90
N ILE A 74 8.66 -0.62 0.85
CA ILE A 74 7.80 -0.26 2.00
C ILE A 74 6.40 -0.88 1.93
N VAL A 75 6.03 -1.42 0.77
CA VAL A 75 4.78 -2.14 0.53
C VAL A 75 5.09 -3.42 -0.25
N PRO A 76 4.28 -4.48 -0.08
CA PRO A 76 4.46 -5.70 -0.84
C PRO A 76 4.38 -5.43 -2.34
N SER A 77 5.30 -6.02 -3.09
CA SER A 77 5.22 -6.05 -4.55
C SER A 77 4.29 -7.18 -4.96
N ALA A 78 3.25 -6.86 -5.73
CA ALA A 78 2.29 -7.84 -6.24
C ALA A 78 2.88 -8.66 -7.40
#